data_AF-A0A6G0UHE8-F1
#
_entry.id   AF-A0A6G0UHE8-F1
#
_cell.length_a   1.000
_cell.length_b   1.000
_cell.length_c   1.000
_cell.angle_alpha   90.00
_cell.angle_beta   90.00
_cell.angle_gamma   90.00
#
_symmetry.space_group_name_H-M   'P 1'
#
loop_
_entity.id
_entity.type
_entity.pdbx_description
1 polymer ?
#
loop_
_entity_poly.entity_id
_entity_poly.type
_entity_poly.pdbx_seq_one_letter_code
_entity_poly.pdbx_strand_id
1 'polypeptide(L)'
;MTVNTYSVPISRWQQRYTFTGRFSTKVPYQQAAFLLALDAGIYMGLIIFIYVILTKVVLQPVQRGFYCNDPDIKSPLYPNSIPTPYLLLVTVGLPFFVVLGGIFLKNSGGTLNFTKKTLSKIFQETCFIYLDYVVGFGICTISLEFIKCGTGRLRPNFLSLCRPDLDPCGIDEGAYVENYVCNPLLGKYDRNSKMSFPSGHAAAAVFAQAFVQDLGPLALCF
;
A
#
# COMPACT_ATOMS: atom_id res chain seq x y z
N MET A 1 -7.56 36.04 26.39
CA MET A 1 -7.47 34.63 25.95
C MET A 1 -6.19 34.46 25.14
N THR A 2 -5.14 33.90 25.73
CA THR A 2 -3.89 33.61 25.03
C THR A 2 -4.09 32.35 24.19
N VAL A 3 -4.22 32.51 22.87
CA VAL A 3 -4.17 31.38 21.94
C VAL A 3 -2.73 30.86 21.97
N ASN A 4 -2.50 29.76 22.68
CA ASN A 4 -1.17 29.20 22.86
C ASN A 4 -0.72 28.51 21.57
N THR A 5 0.20 29.16 20.87
CA THR A 5 0.80 28.72 19.62
C THR A 5 2.09 27.96 19.93
N TYR A 6 2.18 26.69 19.56
CA TYR A 6 3.41 25.89 19.72
C TYR A 6 4.06 25.66 18.36
N SER A 7 5.34 26.01 18.26
CA SER A 7 6.18 25.68 17.11
C SER A 7 6.65 24.23 17.24
N VAL A 8 5.99 23.30 16.55
CA VAL A 8 6.60 22.00 16.26
C VAL A 8 7.77 22.29 15.31
N PRO A 9 8.98 21.75 15.52
CA PRO A 9 10.08 21.87 14.58
C PRO A 9 9.74 21.03 13.35
N ILE A 10 8.91 21.60 12.46
CA ILE A 10 8.53 21.01 11.18
C ILE A 10 9.67 21.31 10.22
N SER A 11 10.21 20.27 9.57
CA SER A 11 11.22 20.49 8.54
C SER A 11 10.63 21.32 7.39
N ARG A 12 11.45 22.14 6.73
CA ARG A 12 11.01 22.95 5.56
C ARG A 12 10.35 22.11 4.46
N TRP A 13 10.68 20.83 4.38
CA TRP A 13 10.08 19.87 3.46
C TRP A 13 8.65 19.52 3.87
N GLN A 14 8.41 19.17 5.13
CA GLN A 14 7.08 18.83 5.65
C GLN A 14 6.07 19.99 5.55
N GLN A 15 6.53 21.26 5.65
CA GLN A 15 5.66 22.43 5.42
C GLN A 15 5.15 22.55 3.96
N ARG A 16 5.84 21.94 2.99
CA ARG A 16 5.46 21.99 1.57
C ARG A 16 4.48 20.88 1.15
N TYR A 17 4.41 19.78 1.88
CA TYR A 17 3.57 18.62 1.55
C TYR A 17 2.13 18.68 2.10
N THR A 18 1.81 19.59 3.02
CA THR A 18 0.42 19.76 3.48
C THR A 18 -0.36 20.62 2.50
N PHE A 19 -1.35 20.05 1.80
CA PHE A 19 -2.18 20.74 0.81
C PHE A 19 -2.93 21.92 1.42
N THR A 20 -3.28 21.83 2.70
CA THR A 20 -3.94 22.93 3.43
C THR A 20 -3.09 24.20 3.56
N GLY A 21 -1.78 24.17 3.25
CA GLY A 21 -0.90 25.35 3.12
C GLY A 21 -0.85 26.29 4.32
N ARG A 22 -1.44 25.87 5.45
CA ARG A 22 -1.83 26.73 6.57
C ARG A 22 -1.14 26.39 7.88
N PHE A 23 -0.07 25.61 7.87
CA PHE A 23 0.79 25.47 9.05
C PHE A 23 1.64 26.72 9.27
N SER A 24 0.95 27.85 9.46
CA SER A 24 1.47 28.98 10.20
C SER A 24 1.69 28.49 11.63
N THR A 25 2.78 28.90 12.27
CA THR A 25 3.13 28.55 13.66
C THR A 25 2.09 28.97 14.70
N LYS A 26 0.95 29.54 14.28
CA LYS A 26 -0.09 30.17 15.10
C LYS A 26 -1.48 29.51 15.08
N VAL A 27 -1.66 28.35 14.47
CA VAL A 27 -2.98 27.68 14.42
C VAL A 27 -3.28 26.95 15.74
N PRO A 28 -4.50 27.06 16.32
CA PRO A 28 -4.85 26.33 17.52
C PRO A 28 -4.85 24.82 17.29
N TYR A 29 -4.39 24.10 18.31
CA TYR A 29 -4.03 22.69 18.23
C TYR A 29 -5.09 21.77 17.58
N GLN A 30 -6.36 21.89 17.97
CA GLN A 30 -7.42 21.02 17.45
C GLN A 30 -7.68 21.22 15.96
N GLN A 31 -7.46 22.43 15.46
CA GLN A 31 -7.63 22.74 14.04
C GLN A 31 -6.48 22.18 13.21
N ALA A 32 -5.24 22.21 13.73
CA ALA A 32 -4.07 21.62 13.07
C ALA A 32 -4.19 20.10 12.88
N ALA A 33 -4.60 19.39 13.93
CA ALA A 33 -4.81 17.95 13.90
C ALA A 33 -5.88 17.53 12.87
N PHE A 34 -6.99 18.25 12.83
CA PHE A 34 -8.07 18.01 11.87
C PHE A 34 -7.63 18.25 10.43
N LEU A 35 -6.88 19.32 10.16
CA LEU A 35 -6.36 19.62 8.82
C LEU A 35 -5.38 18.55 8.34
N LEU A 36 -4.54 18.00 9.22
CA LEU A 36 -3.63 16.90 8.87
C LEU A 36 -4.37 15.60 8.57
N ALA A 37 -5.40 15.27 9.35
CA ALA A 37 -6.23 14.10 9.09
C ALA A 37 -6.97 14.23 7.75
N LEU A 38 -7.45 15.42 7.42
CA LEU A 38 -8.02 15.72 6.11
C LEU A 38 -6.99 15.57 4.99
N ASP A 39 -5.78 16.14 5.14
CA ASP A 39 -4.72 16.01 4.15
C ASP A 39 -4.35 14.53 3.92
N ALA A 40 -4.18 13.73 4.98
CA ALA A 40 -3.94 12.29 4.88
C ALA A 40 -5.08 11.55 4.17
N GLY A 41 -6.34 11.90 4.45
CA GLY A 41 -7.52 11.36 3.76
C GLY A 41 -7.56 11.72 2.27
N ILE A 42 -7.22 12.96 1.92
CA ILE A 42 -7.14 13.43 0.53
C ILE A 42 -6.03 12.67 -0.21
N TYR A 43 -4.85 12.52 0.39
CA TYR A 43 -3.74 11.76 -0.21
C TYR A 43 -4.11 10.29 -0.41
N MET A 44 -4.70 9.63 0.60
CA MET A 44 -5.20 8.26 0.46
C MET A 44 -6.20 8.13 -0.69
N GLY A 45 -7.19 9.03 -0.76
CA GLY A 45 -8.19 9.03 -1.83
C GLY A 45 -7.57 9.23 -3.21
N LEU A 46 -6.63 10.17 -3.35
CA LEU A 46 -5.93 10.47 -4.59
C LEU A 46 -5.05 9.30 -5.05
N ILE A 47 -4.31 8.66 -4.13
CA ILE A 47 -3.50 7.47 -4.42
C ILE A 47 -4.40 6.31 -4.91
N ILE A 48 -5.52 6.06 -4.23
CA ILE A 48 -6.47 5.01 -4.63
C ILE A 48 -7.06 5.33 -6.01
N PHE A 49 -7.44 6.57 -6.26
CA PHE A 49 -7.98 7.01 -7.54
C PHE A 49 -6.98 6.80 -8.68
N ILE A 50 -5.73 7.24 -8.50
CA ILE A 50 -4.66 7.02 -9.47
C ILE A 50 -4.43 5.53 -9.68
N TYR A 51 -4.37 4.74 -8.61
CA TYR A 51 -4.18 3.29 -8.70
C TYR A 51 -5.28 2.60 -9.52
N VAL A 52 -6.55 2.96 -9.30
CA VAL A 52 -7.68 2.41 -10.05
C VAL A 52 -7.59 2.80 -11.53
N ILE A 53 -7.26 4.05 -11.84
CA ILE A 53 -7.09 4.49 -13.24
C ILE A 53 -5.95 3.73 -13.91
N LEU A 54 -4.79 3.64 -13.25
CA LEU A 54 -3.62 2.93 -13.79
C LEU A 54 -3.94 1.46 -14.08
N THR A 55 -4.58 0.76 -13.14
CA THR A 55 -4.87 -0.68 -13.29
C THR A 55 -5.99 -1.00 -14.27
N LYS A 56 -6.99 -0.11 -14.41
CA LYS A 56 -8.16 -0.36 -15.26
C LYS A 56 -8.01 0.17 -16.67
N VAL A 57 -7.32 1.29 -16.85
CA VAL A 57 -7.28 2.03 -18.12
C VAL A 57 -5.92 1.94 -18.79
N VAL A 58 -4.84 2.13 -18.03
CA VAL A 58 -3.50 2.37 -18.61
C VAL A 58 -2.69 1.09 -18.74
N LEU A 59 -2.66 0.25 -17.70
CA LEU A 59 -1.74 -0.87 -17.60
C LEU A 59 -2.40 -2.19 -18.00
N GLN A 60 -2.09 -2.65 -19.20
CA GLN A 60 -2.37 -4.03 -19.61
C GLN A 60 -1.18 -4.92 -19.26
N PRO A 61 -1.38 -6.08 -18.61
CA PRO A 61 -0.29 -6.98 -18.30
C PRO A 61 0.28 -7.55 -19.61
N VAL A 62 1.62 -7.60 -19.70
CA VAL A 62 2.32 -8.20 -20.84
C VAL A 62 1.84 -9.64 -21.00
N GLN A 63 1.45 -10.01 -22.22
CA GLN A 63 1.12 -11.38 -22.54
C GLN A 63 2.40 -12.19 -22.66
N ARG A 64 2.53 -13.22 -21.83
CA ARG A 64 3.57 -14.23 -21.93
C ARG A 64 2.95 -15.56 -22.29
N GLY A 65 3.63 -16.29 -23.17
CA GLY A 65 3.28 -17.67 -23.47
C GLY A 65 3.59 -18.61 -22.32
N PHE A 66 3.14 -19.85 -22.47
CA PHE A 66 3.37 -20.92 -21.50
C PHE A 66 3.54 -22.26 -22.19
N TYR A 67 4.14 -23.21 -21.48
CA TYR A 67 4.24 -24.59 -21.94
C TYR A 67 3.00 -25.39 -21.53
N CYS A 68 2.51 -26.23 -22.43
CA CYS A 68 1.38 -27.11 -22.16
C CYS A 68 1.61 -28.04 -20.96
N ASN A 69 2.87 -28.42 -20.71
CA ASN A 69 3.29 -29.26 -19.59
C ASN A 69 3.65 -28.53 -18.30
N ASP A 70 3.43 -27.21 -18.21
CA ASP A 70 3.76 -26.46 -17.01
C ASP A 70 2.77 -26.76 -15.87
N PRO A 71 3.20 -27.42 -14.77
CA PRO A 71 2.33 -27.68 -13.62
C PRO A 71 2.03 -26.40 -12.84
N ASP A 72 2.86 -25.37 -12.95
CA ASP A 72 2.77 -24.15 -12.15
C ASP A 72 1.52 -23.34 -12.48
N ILE A 73 0.84 -23.57 -13.61
CA ILE A 73 -0.34 -22.80 -14.10
C ILE A 73 -1.66 -23.61 -14.15
N LYS A 74 -1.61 -24.89 -13.74
CA LYS A 74 -2.73 -25.85 -13.78
C LYS A 74 -3.51 -25.95 -12.46
N SER A 75 -3.14 -25.17 -11.45
CA SER A 75 -3.77 -25.25 -10.13
C SER A 75 -5.25 -24.83 -10.19
N PRO A 76 -6.15 -25.50 -9.44
CA PRO A 76 -7.55 -25.10 -9.37
C PRO A 76 -7.70 -23.80 -8.57
N LEU A 77 -8.75 -23.04 -8.88
CA LEU A 77 -9.07 -21.80 -8.19
C LEU A 77 -9.50 -22.08 -6.74
N TYR A 78 -8.61 -21.81 -5.79
CA TYR A 78 -8.94 -21.81 -4.37
C TYR A 78 -9.48 -20.44 -3.92
N PRO A 79 -10.43 -20.40 -2.96
CA PRO A 79 -10.86 -19.15 -2.35
C PRO A 79 -9.67 -18.48 -1.63
N ASN A 80 -9.61 -17.15 -1.71
CA ASN A 80 -8.55 -16.38 -1.06
C ASN A 80 -8.61 -16.59 0.46
N SER A 81 -7.52 -17.09 1.05
CA SER A 81 -7.43 -17.29 2.51
C SER A 81 -7.47 -15.98 3.30
N ILE A 82 -7.07 -14.86 2.67
CA ILE A 82 -7.08 -13.53 3.29
C ILE A 82 -7.75 -12.53 2.33
N PRO A 83 -8.84 -11.88 2.73
CA PRO A 83 -9.46 -10.86 1.89
C PRO A 83 -8.58 -9.61 1.81
N THR A 84 -8.39 -9.10 0.60
CA THR A 84 -7.62 -7.87 0.31
C THR A 84 -8.01 -6.65 1.16
N PRO A 85 -9.30 -6.35 1.45
CA PRO A 85 -9.64 -5.20 2.31
C PRO A 85 -9.13 -5.35 3.74
N TYR A 86 -9.12 -6.58 4.29
CA TYR A 86 -8.59 -6.83 5.62
C TYR A 86 -7.08 -6.58 5.66
N LEU A 87 -6.36 -7.05 4.64
CA LEU A 87 -4.93 -6.76 4.53
C LEU A 87 -4.68 -5.26 4.47
N LEU A 88 -5.41 -4.53 3.61
CA LEU A 88 -5.23 -3.09 3.48
C LEU A 88 -5.48 -2.37 4.81
N LEU A 89 -6.50 -2.79 5.56
CA LEU A 89 -6.79 -2.26 6.89
C LEU A 89 -5.63 -2.51 7.87
N VAL A 90 -5.07 -3.71 7.87
CA VAL A 90 -3.93 -4.05 8.73
C VAL A 90 -2.67 -3.26 8.31
N THR A 91 -2.35 -3.21 7.03
CA THR A 91 -1.14 -2.54 6.53
C THR A 91 -1.19 -1.03 6.71
N VAL A 92 -2.39 -0.42 6.68
CA VAL A 92 -2.55 1.03 6.86
C VAL A 92 -2.76 1.37 8.34
N GLY A 93 -3.56 0.57 9.06
CA GLY A 93 -3.91 0.83 10.45
C GLY A 93 -2.81 0.50 11.46
N LEU A 94 -2.11 -0.63 11.29
CA LEU A 94 -1.10 -1.07 12.26
C LEU A 94 0.07 -0.07 12.39
N PRO A 95 0.65 0.48 11.31
CA PRO A 95 1.72 1.48 11.41
C PRO A 95 1.30 2.74 12.17
N PHE A 96 0.04 3.18 12.06
CA PHE A 96 -0.47 4.31 12.83
C PHE A 96 -0.35 4.07 14.33
N PHE A 97 -0.78 2.90 14.81
CA PHE A 97 -0.68 2.54 16.22
C PHE A 97 0.76 2.36 16.70
N VAL A 98 1.64 1.82 15.84
CA VAL A 98 3.07 1.68 16.16
C VAL A 98 3.73 3.03 16.34
N VAL A 99 3.50 3.97 15.42
CA VAL A 99 4.02 5.35 15.51
C VAL A 99 3.46 6.06 16.74
N LEU A 100 2.15 5.93 16.99
CA LEU A 100 1.50 6.50 18.17
C LEU A 100 2.14 5.97 19.46
N GLY A 101 2.33 4.66 19.56
CA GLY A 101 2.98 4.01 20.69
C GLY A 101 4.43 4.44 20.89
N GLY A 102 5.22 4.52 19.81
CA GLY A 102 6.62 4.94 19.87
C GLY A 102 6.79 6.38 20.38
N ILE A 103 5.97 7.32 19.87
CA ILE A 103 6.00 8.73 20.31
C ILE A 103 5.46 8.87 21.73
N PHE A 104 4.46 8.06 22.10
CA PHE A 104 3.93 8.02 23.46
C PHE A 104 5.00 7.57 24.45
N LEU A 105 5.72 6.48 24.19
CA LEU A 105 6.81 5.99 25.03
C LEU A 105 7.94 7.02 25.15
N LYS A 106 8.36 7.61 24.01
CA LYS A 106 9.40 8.66 23.96
C LYS A 106 9.06 9.86 24.84
N ASN A 107 7.81 10.34 24.81
CA ASN A 107 7.39 11.50 25.60
C ASN A 107 7.06 11.15 27.06
N SER A 108 6.79 9.88 27.37
CA SER A 108 6.38 9.49 28.72
C SER A 108 7.54 9.42 29.69
N GLY A 109 8.77 9.09 29.26
CA GLY A 109 9.98 9.14 30.11
C GLY A 109 9.86 8.47 31.49
N GLY A 110 8.91 7.53 31.68
CA GLY A 110 8.55 6.92 32.96
C GLY A 110 7.54 7.67 33.85
N THR A 111 7.07 8.88 33.50
CA THR A 111 6.07 9.65 34.27
C THR A 111 4.85 10.05 33.43
N LEU A 112 3.69 9.48 33.77
CA LEU A 112 2.43 9.65 33.03
C LEU A 112 1.70 10.94 33.43
N ASN A 113 2.22 12.10 33.03
CA ASN A 113 1.50 13.37 33.15
C ASN A 113 0.60 13.61 31.93
N PHE A 114 -0.63 13.11 31.99
CA PHE A 114 -1.67 13.28 30.96
C PHE A 114 -2.24 14.70 30.95
N THR A 115 -1.48 15.64 30.39
CA THR A 115 -2.02 16.97 30.08
C THR A 115 -2.58 16.98 28.67
N LYS A 116 -3.71 17.68 28.43
CA LYS A 116 -4.28 17.88 27.08
C LYS A 116 -3.23 18.34 26.07
N LYS A 117 -2.28 19.19 26.52
CA LYS A 117 -1.15 19.69 25.73
C LYS A 117 -0.12 18.61 25.34
N THR A 118 0.11 17.61 26.19
CA THR A 118 1.03 16.51 25.89
C THR A 118 0.41 15.54 24.88
N LEU A 119 -0.85 15.16 25.10
CA LEU A 119 -1.63 14.34 24.16
C LEU A 119 -1.73 15.02 22.79
N SER A 120 -1.91 16.34 22.82
CA SER A 120 -1.88 17.15 21.63
C SER A 120 -0.60 16.95 20.81
N LYS A 121 0.53 17.19 21.46
CA LYS A 121 1.84 17.14 20.81
C LYS A 121 2.10 15.75 20.21
N ILE A 122 1.80 14.70 20.96
CA ILE A 122 1.95 13.30 20.52
C ILE A 122 1.15 13.07 19.24
N PHE A 123 -0.15 13.40 19.25
CA PHE A 123 -1.02 13.15 18.10
C PHE A 123 -0.59 13.93 16.85
N GLN A 124 -0.14 15.18 16.99
CA GLN A 124 0.36 15.96 15.85
C GLN A 124 1.63 15.35 15.26
N GLU A 125 2.61 14.97 16.09
CA GLU A 125 3.82 14.29 15.62
C GLU A 125 3.49 12.96 14.94
N THR A 126 2.54 12.18 15.50
CA THR A 126 2.04 10.94 14.88
C THR A 126 1.43 11.20 13.50
N CYS A 127 0.56 12.21 13.36
CA CYS A 127 -0.09 12.50 12.08
C CYS A 127 0.89 12.91 10.98
N PHE A 128 1.94 13.67 11.30
CA PHE A 128 2.96 14.04 10.32
C PHE A 128 3.74 12.83 9.82
N ILE A 129 4.25 12.02 10.75
CA ILE A 129 4.99 10.80 10.40
C ILE A 129 4.09 9.83 9.62
N TYR A 130 2.83 9.73 9.99
CA TYR A 130 1.87 8.87 9.29
C TYR A 130 1.53 9.39 7.89
N LEU A 131 1.51 10.71 7.66
CA LEU A 131 1.35 11.27 6.32
C LEU A 131 2.52 10.87 5.41
N ASP A 132 3.75 10.92 5.92
CA ASP A 132 4.94 10.45 5.19
C ASP A 132 4.83 8.95 4.85
N TYR A 133 4.33 8.13 5.78
CA TYR A 133 4.05 6.71 5.55
C TYR A 133 3.06 6.49 4.39
N VAL A 134 1.92 7.19 4.42
CA VAL A 134 0.85 7.08 3.40
C VAL A 134 1.36 7.41 2.01
N VAL A 135 2.11 8.51 1.88
CA VAL A 135 2.67 8.95 0.61
C VAL A 135 3.70 7.93 0.09
N GLY A 136 4.62 7.50 0.95
CA GLY A 136 5.61 6.48 0.58
C GLY A 136 4.98 5.16 0.17
N PHE A 137 3.99 4.68 0.93
CA PHE A 137 3.26 3.44 0.64
C PHE A 137 2.54 3.52 -0.71
N GLY A 138 1.93 4.67 -1.04
CA GLY A 138 1.30 4.90 -2.32
C GLY A 138 2.27 4.82 -3.50
N ILE A 139 3.42 5.48 -3.40
CA ILE A 139 4.48 5.44 -4.42
C ILE A 139 5.01 4.02 -4.63
N CYS A 140 5.25 3.29 -3.54
CA CYS A 140 5.69 1.89 -3.61
C CYS A 140 4.62 1.00 -4.27
N THR A 141 3.34 1.18 -3.91
CA THR A 141 2.24 0.40 -4.49
C THR A 141 2.09 0.64 -6.00
N ILE A 142 2.18 1.89 -6.43
CA ILE A 142 2.13 2.24 -7.86
C ILE A 142 3.33 1.63 -8.59
N SER A 143 4.54 1.78 -8.06
CA SER A 143 5.75 1.20 -8.65
C SER A 143 5.67 -0.32 -8.79
N LEU A 144 5.14 -1.02 -7.78
CA LEU A 144 4.93 -2.47 -7.82
C LEU A 144 3.95 -2.88 -8.91
N GLU A 145 2.91 -2.08 -9.16
CA GLU A 145 1.95 -2.37 -10.24
C GLU A 145 2.63 -2.28 -11.61
N PHE A 146 3.49 -1.28 -11.83
CA PHE A 146 4.30 -1.20 -13.05
C PHE A 146 5.19 -2.43 -13.23
N ILE A 147 5.89 -2.85 -12.18
CA ILE A 147 6.76 -4.04 -12.21
C ILE A 147 5.95 -5.32 -12.48
N LYS A 148 4.79 -5.48 -11.83
CA LYS A 148 3.89 -6.62 -12.05
C LYS A 148 3.42 -6.71 -13.50
N CYS A 149 3.00 -5.57 -14.06
CA CYS A 149 2.52 -5.51 -15.44
C CYS A 149 3.63 -5.82 -16.43
N GLY A 150 4.84 -5.29 -16.22
CA GLY A 150 6.00 -5.57 -17.06
C GLY A 150 6.49 -7.02 -16.93
N THR A 151 6.38 -7.61 -15.74
CA THR A 151 6.77 -9.01 -15.52
C THR A 151 5.78 -9.98 -16.17
N GLY A 152 4.47 -9.70 -16.13
CA GLY A 152 3.45 -10.49 -16.85
C GLY A 152 3.44 -11.99 -16.52
N ARG A 153 3.94 -12.39 -15.34
CA ARG A 153 4.03 -13.80 -14.96
C ARG A 153 2.64 -14.34 -14.61
N LEU A 154 2.29 -15.47 -15.22
CA LEU A 154 1.02 -16.16 -15.01
C LEU A 154 0.91 -16.66 -13.56
N ARG A 155 -0.31 -16.64 -13.01
CA ARG A 155 -0.64 -17.21 -11.69
C ARG A 155 -0.93 -18.70 -11.80
N PRO A 156 -0.83 -19.44 -10.70
CA PRO A 156 -1.12 -20.86 -10.73
C PRO A 156 -2.52 -21.26 -11.15
N ASN A 157 -3.48 -20.37 -10.95
CA ASN A 157 -4.87 -20.62 -11.31
C ASN A 157 -5.22 -20.08 -12.71
N PHE A 158 -4.22 -19.72 -13.51
CA PHE A 158 -4.42 -19.04 -14.80
C PHE A 158 -5.28 -19.87 -15.76
N LEU A 159 -4.98 -21.16 -15.96
CA LEU A 159 -5.74 -22.01 -16.87
C LEU A 159 -7.19 -22.22 -16.39
N SER A 160 -7.40 -22.30 -15.08
CA SER A 160 -8.74 -22.45 -14.51
C SER A 160 -9.63 -21.21 -14.74
N LEU A 161 -9.03 -20.02 -14.80
CA LEU A 161 -9.73 -18.73 -14.98
C LEU A 161 -9.91 -18.35 -16.44
N CYS A 162 -8.86 -18.50 -17.24
CA CYS A 162 -8.82 -18.09 -18.64
C CYS A 162 -9.49 -19.12 -19.58
N ARG A 163 -9.37 -20.43 -19.25
CA ARG A 163 -9.83 -21.55 -20.09
C ARG A 163 -9.62 -21.32 -21.59
N PRO A 164 -8.36 -21.21 -22.05
CA PRO A 164 -8.06 -21.08 -23.47
C PRO A 164 -8.33 -22.39 -24.21
N ASP A 165 -8.46 -22.32 -25.53
CA ASP A 165 -8.51 -23.52 -26.37
C ASP A 165 -7.11 -24.16 -26.39
N LEU A 166 -7.03 -25.39 -25.88
CA LEU A 166 -5.77 -26.12 -25.68
C LEU A 166 -5.52 -27.18 -26.77
N ASP A 167 -6.10 -27.00 -27.96
CA ASP A 167 -5.94 -27.93 -29.08
C ASP A 167 -4.46 -28.25 -29.39
N PRO A 168 -3.50 -27.28 -29.36
CA PRO A 168 -2.09 -27.58 -29.55
C PRO A 168 -1.50 -28.52 -28.48
N CYS A 169 -2.00 -28.41 -27.24
CA CYS A 169 -1.55 -29.22 -26.11
C CYS A 169 -2.05 -30.67 -26.17
N GLY A 170 -3.10 -30.94 -26.94
CA GLY A 170 -3.58 -32.31 -27.17
C GLY A 170 -2.75 -33.10 -28.19
N ILE A 171 -1.97 -32.40 -29.02
CA ILE A 171 -1.12 -32.98 -30.07
C ILE A 171 0.31 -33.15 -29.55
N ASP A 172 0.84 -32.14 -28.86
CA ASP A 172 2.16 -32.18 -28.24
C ASP A 172 2.09 -31.57 -26.83
N GLU A 173 2.29 -32.42 -25.82
CA GLU A 173 2.31 -32.01 -24.43
C GLU A 173 3.48 -31.04 -24.13
N GLY A 174 4.55 -31.09 -24.92
CA GLY A 174 5.72 -30.19 -24.82
C GLY A 174 5.55 -28.84 -25.54
N ALA A 175 4.43 -28.62 -26.23
CA ALA A 175 4.24 -27.42 -27.04
C ALA A 175 4.25 -26.13 -26.22
N TYR A 176 4.81 -25.07 -26.81
CA TYR A 176 4.80 -23.72 -26.27
C TYR A 176 3.69 -22.90 -26.95
N VAL A 177 2.74 -22.40 -26.16
CA VAL A 177 1.63 -21.57 -26.63
C VAL A 177 1.97 -20.11 -26.37
N GLU A 178 2.31 -19.39 -27.43
CA GLU A 178 2.64 -17.96 -27.34
C GLU A 178 1.38 -17.08 -27.33
N ASN A 179 0.42 -17.38 -28.20
CA ASN A 179 -0.83 -16.64 -28.35
C ASN A 179 -2.01 -17.50 -27.91
N TYR A 180 -2.81 -16.98 -26.98
CA TYR A 180 -4.02 -17.64 -26.50
C TYR A 180 -5.14 -16.61 -26.30
N VAL A 181 -6.37 -17.06 -26.48
CA VAL A 181 -7.58 -16.27 -26.22
C VAL A 181 -8.33 -16.92 -25.08
N CYS A 182 -8.65 -16.15 -24.03
CA CYS A 182 -9.45 -16.66 -22.93
C CYS A 182 -10.90 -16.82 -23.37
N ASN A 183 -11.52 -17.97 -23.07
CA ASN A 183 -12.90 -18.22 -23.41
C ASN A 183 -13.84 -17.49 -22.41
N PRO A 184 -14.61 -16.48 -22.86
CA PRO A 184 -15.44 -15.68 -21.96
C PRO A 184 -16.70 -16.40 -21.47
N LEU A 185 -17.08 -17.51 -22.11
CA LEU A 185 -18.27 -18.30 -21.74
C LEU A 185 -17.96 -19.34 -20.65
N LEU A 186 -16.74 -19.88 -20.67
CA LEU A 186 -16.32 -20.96 -19.77
C LEU A 186 -15.45 -20.44 -18.61
N GLY A 187 -14.74 -19.33 -18.80
CA GLY A 187 -13.81 -18.77 -17.83
C GLY A 187 -14.31 -17.46 -17.22
N LYS A 188 -13.92 -17.20 -15.97
CA LYS A 188 -14.08 -15.89 -15.31
C LYS A 188 -12.74 -15.16 -15.32
N TYR A 189 -12.38 -14.63 -16.49
CA TYR A 189 -11.11 -13.96 -16.67
C TYR A 189 -10.91 -12.82 -15.66
N ASP A 190 -9.79 -12.89 -14.93
CA ASP A 190 -9.30 -11.80 -14.09
C ASP A 190 -7.93 -11.37 -14.62
N ARG A 191 -7.74 -10.08 -14.88
CA ARG A 191 -6.45 -9.47 -15.24
C ARG A 191 -5.34 -9.91 -14.27
N ASN A 192 -5.67 -10.04 -12.99
CA ASN A 192 -4.74 -10.47 -11.94
C ASN A 192 -4.16 -11.86 -12.18
N SER A 193 -4.82 -12.71 -12.98
CA SER A 193 -4.30 -14.03 -13.36
C SER A 193 -2.98 -13.96 -14.15
N LYS A 194 -2.67 -12.82 -14.78
CA LYS A 194 -1.41 -12.58 -15.52
C LYS A 194 -0.34 -11.84 -14.71
N MET A 195 -0.57 -11.65 -13.40
CA MET A 195 0.33 -10.90 -12.51
C MET A 195 0.51 -11.65 -11.20
N SER A 196 1.41 -12.63 -11.19
CA SER A 196 1.77 -13.41 -10.01
C SER A 196 2.95 -12.84 -9.22
N PHE A 197 3.88 -12.14 -9.88
CA PHE A 197 5.12 -11.66 -9.28
C PHE A 197 5.36 -10.17 -9.55
N PRO A 198 5.86 -9.40 -8.57
CA PRO A 198 6.08 -9.74 -7.14
C PRO A 198 4.78 -9.75 -6.31
N SER A 199 4.79 -10.40 -5.12
CA SER A 199 3.62 -10.45 -4.22
C SER A 199 3.36 -9.09 -3.56
N GLY A 200 2.13 -8.57 -3.71
CA GLY A 200 1.72 -7.33 -3.04
C GLY A 200 1.70 -7.43 -1.51
N HIS A 201 1.37 -8.61 -0.98
CA HIS A 201 1.32 -8.84 0.47
C HIS A 201 2.72 -8.77 1.09
N ALA A 202 3.69 -9.45 0.46
CA ALA A 202 5.07 -9.44 0.91
C ALA A 202 5.66 -8.03 0.80
N ALA A 203 5.42 -7.33 -0.31
CA ALA A 203 5.93 -5.98 -0.49
C ALA A 203 5.35 -4.98 0.53
N ALA A 204 4.07 -5.09 0.87
CA ALA A 204 3.47 -4.25 1.91
C ALA A 204 4.07 -4.52 3.30
N ALA A 205 4.33 -5.79 3.64
CA ALA A 205 4.99 -6.15 4.90
C ALA A 205 6.42 -5.63 4.98
N VAL A 206 7.20 -5.79 3.89
CA VAL A 206 8.57 -5.27 3.80
C VAL A 206 8.60 -3.76 3.92
N PHE A 207 7.68 -3.06 3.26
CA PHE A 207 7.59 -1.60 3.36
C PHE A 207 7.27 -1.14 4.79
N ALA A 208 6.28 -1.76 5.45
CA ALA A 208 5.94 -1.44 6.83
C ALA A 208 7.12 -1.66 7.79
N GLN A 209 7.86 -2.76 7.62
CA GLN A 209 9.05 -3.04 8.41
C GLN A 209 10.16 -2.00 8.18
N ALA A 210 10.45 -1.68 6.92
CA ALA A 210 11.49 -0.70 6.57
C ALA A 210 11.16 0.68 7.17
N PHE A 211 9.90 1.10 7.09
CA PHE A 211 9.45 2.36 7.68
C PHE A 211 9.64 2.39 9.21
N VAL A 212 9.29 1.30 9.91
CA VAL A 212 9.49 1.19 11.36
C VAL A 212 10.98 1.20 11.72
N GLN A 213 11.85 0.62 10.89
CA GLN A 213 13.29 0.68 11.08
C GLN A 213 13.87 2.09 10.90
N ASP A 214 13.36 2.87 9.95
CA ASP A 214 13.77 4.27 9.74
C ASP A 214 13.25 5.22 10.84
N LEU A 215 12.22 4.82 11.58
CA LEU A 215 11.84 5.41 12.87
C LEU A 215 12.84 5.06 13.99
N GLY A 216 13.59 3.96 13.82
CA GLY A 216 14.55 3.38 14.76
C GLY A 216 15.69 4.29 15.22
N PRO A 217 16.31 5.18 14.42
CA PRO A 217 17.31 6.12 14.93
C PRO A 217 16.74 7.11 15.97
N LEU A 218 15.41 7.25 16.05
CA LEU A 218 14.70 7.99 17.08
C LEU A 218 14.19 7.11 18.24
N ALA A 219 14.23 5.78 18.08
CA ALA A 219 13.70 4.79 19.03
C ALA A 219 14.78 3.85 19.64
N LEU A 220 16.01 3.81 19.11
CA LEU A 220 17.15 3.02 19.60
C LEU A 220 17.87 3.66 20.81
N CYS A 221 17.10 4.33 21.67
CA CYS A 221 17.47 4.61 23.06
C CYS A 221 16.62 3.77 24.03
N PHE A 222 16.28 2.54 23.64
CA PHE A 222 15.79 1.49 24.53
C PHE A 222 16.61 0.22 24.33
#